data_AF-A0A2V9JNM4-F1
#
_entry.id   AF-A0A2V9JNM4-F1
#
_cell.length_a   1.000
_cell.length_b   1.000
_cell.length_c   1.000
_cell.angle_alpha   90.00
_cell.angle_beta   90.00
_cell.angle_gamma   90.00
#
_symmetry.space_group_name_H-M   'P 1'
#
loop_
_entity.id
_entity.type
_entity.pdbx_description
1 polymer ?
#
loop_
_entity_poly.entity_id
_entity_poly.type
_entity_poly.pdbx_seq_one_letter_code
_entity_poly.pdbx_strand_id
1 'polypeptide(L)'
;MQTFRASGGPFSEFQKGLPLPRSRQFERARAQLVGTVNRIVQKRRARQEDRGDLLSTLLFAQESEGGGMSDGLVRDEVMTFFLAGHETTANALAWTWYLLSQNLEVEAKLHGEIDSVLAGRLPSAGDIPRLHYTVMAFSEAIRL
;
A
#
# COMPACT_ATOMS: atom_id res chain seq x y z
N MET A 1 14.78 -9.97 13.08
CA MET A 1 15.13 -8.84 12.20
C MET A 1 15.31 -7.59 13.05
N GLN A 2 16.51 -7.02 13.04
CA GLN A 2 16.91 -5.93 13.92
C GLN A 2 16.33 -4.59 13.46
N THR A 3 15.60 -3.96 14.38
CA THR A 3 15.26 -2.53 14.53
C THR A 3 15.75 -1.57 13.45
N PHE A 4 14.81 -1.06 12.64
CA PHE A 4 14.92 0.26 12.02
C PHE A 4 14.84 1.31 13.14
N ARG A 5 16.01 1.65 13.71
CA ARG A 5 16.14 2.74 14.67
C ARG A 5 16.05 4.04 13.87
N ALA A 6 14.85 4.62 13.81
CA ALA A 6 14.68 5.99 13.31
C ALA A 6 15.69 6.90 14.04
N SER A 7 16.41 7.68 13.26
CA SER A 7 17.37 8.71 13.69
C SER A 7 16.65 9.82 14.46
N GLY A 8 16.23 9.52 15.69
CA GLY A 8 15.76 10.51 16.64
C GLY A 8 16.95 11.01 17.44
N GLY A 9 17.25 12.32 17.36
CA GLY A 9 18.25 12.95 18.22
C GLY A 9 17.99 12.71 19.71
N PRO A 10 18.91 13.12 20.60
CA PRO A 10 18.91 12.78 22.03
C PRO A 10 17.66 13.21 22.83
N PHE A 11 16.73 13.95 22.22
CA PHE A 11 15.48 14.40 22.82
C PHE A 11 14.21 13.75 22.23
N SER A 12 14.35 12.79 21.31
CA SER A 12 13.21 12.20 20.58
C SER A 12 12.21 11.46 21.49
N GLU A 13 12.69 10.73 22.49
CA GLU A 13 11.83 10.05 23.47
C GLU A 13 11.20 11.04 24.47
N PHE A 14 11.89 12.14 24.79
CA PHE A 14 11.37 13.21 25.64
C PHE A 14 10.26 14.02 24.93
N GLN A 15 10.43 14.30 23.63
CA GLN A 15 9.43 15.03 22.83
C GLN A 15 8.15 14.23 22.56
N LYS A 16 8.23 12.89 22.44
CA LYS A 16 7.06 12.02 22.26
C LYS A 16 6.15 11.98 23.49
N GLY A 17 6.72 12.08 24.70
CA GLY A 17 5.97 12.09 25.96
C GLY A 17 5.27 13.41 26.28
N LEU A 18 5.61 14.51 25.60
CA LEU A 18 5.01 15.82 25.84
C LEU A 18 3.66 15.93 25.11
N PRO A 19 2.58 16.43 25.77
CA PRO A 19 1.23 16.52 25.20
C PRO A 19 1.08 17.69 24.22
N LEU A 20 2.02 17.83 23.28
CA LEU A 20 1.98 18.83 22.24
C LEU A 20 0.81 18.54 21.27
N PRO A 21 0.19 19.56 20.67
CA PRO A 21 -0.90 19.36 19.71
C PRO A 21 -0.54 18.40 18.57
N ARG A 22 0.69 18.48 18.05
CA ARG A 22 1.22 17.58 17.01
C ARG A 22 1.35 16.13 17.49
N SER A 23 1.87 15.91 18.70
CA SER A 23 1.97 14.57 19.29
C SER A 23 0.59 13.94 19.49
N ARG A 24 -0.39 14.72 19.97
CA ARG A 24 -1.79 14.27 20.09
C ARG A 24 -2.42 13.93 18.74
N GLN A 25 -2.15 14.73 17.70
CA GLN A 25 -2.64 14.47 16.35
C GLN A 25 -2.05 13.17 15.78
N PHE A 26 -0.73 12.97 15.94
CA PHE A 26 -0.05 11.75 15.51
C PHE A 26 -0.62 10.50 16.20
N GLU A 27 -0.78 10.52 17.53
CA GLU A 27 -1.35 9.38 18.25
C GLU A 27 -2.80 9.09 17.85
N ARG A 28 -3.60 10.13 17.57
CA ARG A 28 -4.97 9.96 17.03
C ARG A 28 -4.95 9.29 15.66
N ALA A 29 -4.09 9.75 14.74
CA ALA A 29 -3.98 9.17 13.40
C ALA A 29 -3.50 7.70 13.46
N ARG A 30 -2.49 7.43 14.30
CA ARG A 30 -2.00 6.07 14.56
C ARG A 30 -3.11 5.17 15.13
N ALA A 31 -3.86 5.64 16.11
CA ALA A 31 -4.97 4.89 16.70
C ALA A 31 -6.08 4.60 15.67
N GLN A 32 -6.37 5.55 14.77
CA GLN A 32 -7.33 5.35 13.69
C GLN A 32 -6.87 4.28 12.68
N LEU A 33 -5.60 4.32 12.26
CA LEU A 33 -5.02 3.31 11.36
C LEU A 33 -5.06 1.92 12.00
N VAL A 34 -4.50 1.79 13.21
CA VAL A 34 -4.48 0.53 13.97
C VAL A 34 -5.90 0.00 14.18
N GLY A 35 -6.84 0.85 14.59
CA GLY A 35 -8.24 0.48 14.79
C GLY A 35 -8.94 0.03 13.50
N THR A 36 -8.56 0.59 12.35
CA THR A 36 -9.10 0.18 11.04
C THR A 36 -8.55 -1.17 10.61
N VAL A 37 -7.23 -1.38 10.71
CA VAL A 37 -6.59 -2.67 10.39
C VAL A 37 -7.13 -3.78 11.28
N ASN A 38 -7.22 -3.55 12.60
CA ASN A 38 -7.81 -4.53 13.54
C ASN A 38 -9.22 -4.94 13.11
N ARG A 39 -10.05 -3.98 12.70
CA ARG A 39 -11.43 -4.26 12.26
C ARG A 39 -11.45 -5.12 11.00
N ILE A 40 -10.52 -4.90 10.06
CA ILE A 40 -10.40 -5.68 8.83
C ILE A 40 -9.95 -7.11 9.18
N VAL A 41 -8.91 -7.27 10.01
CA VAL A 41 -8.38 -8.57 10.46
C VAL A 41 -9.48 -9.37 11.18
N GLN A 42 -10.18 -8.76 12.14
CA GLN A 42 -11.26 -9.42 12.88
C GLN A 42 -12.42 -9.84 11.97
N LYS A 43 -12.87 -8.96 11.06
CA LYS A 43 -13.90 -9.29 10.08
C LYS A 43 -13.49 -10.46 9.20
N ARG A 44 -12.21 -10.52 8.80
CA ARG A 44 -11.68 -11.59 7.97
C ARG A 44 -11.62 -12.92 8.72
N ARG A 45 -11.12 -12.92 9.96
CA ARG A 45 -11.10 -14.12 10.81
C ARG A 45 -12.49 -14.67 11.11
N ALA A 46 -13.45 -13.81 11.41
CA ALA A 46 -14.81 -14.25 11.72
C ALA A 46 -15.48 -14.98 10.56
N ARG A 47 -15.10 -14.67 9.31
CA ARG A 47 -15.61 -15.33 8.11
C ARG A 47 -14.86 -16.60 7.74
N GLN A 48 -13.63 -16.78 8.24
CA GLN A 48 -12.73 -17.87 7.86
C GLN A 48 -12.60 -18.05 6.34
N GLU A 49 -12.61 -16.94 5.61
CA GLU A 49 -12.68 -16.91 4.15
C GLU A 49 -11.30 -16.62 3.56
N ASP A 50 -10.74 -17.56 2.81
CA ASP A 50 -9.57 -17.34 1.96
C ASP A 50 -9.98 -16.64 0.66
N ARG A 51 -9.38 -15.48 0.37
CA ARG A 51 -9.56 -14.76 -0.91
C ARG A 51 -8.32 -14.75 -1.79
N GLY A 52 -7.27 -15.48 -1.42
CA GLY A 52 -6.02 -15.51 -2.18
C GLY A 52 -5.30 -14.15 -2.20
N ASP A 53 -5.49 -13.33 -1.17
CA ASP A 53 -4.79 -12.05 -1.01
C ASP A 53 -3.78 -12.10 0.16
N LEU A 54 -2.94 -11.07 0.27
CA LEU A 54 -1.91 -10.97 1.30
C LEU A 54 -2.44 -11.22 2.71
N LEU A 55 -3.61 -10.66 3.05
CA LEU A 55 -4.21 -10.86 4.38
C LEU A 55 -4.62 -12.31 4.59
N SER A 56 -5.14 -12.98 3.56
CA SER A 56 -5.45 -14.41 3.60
C SER A 56 -4.17 -15.22 3.82
N THR A 57 -3.10 -14.91 3.07
CA THR A 57 -1.79 -15.56 3.24
C THR A 57 -1.27 -15.42 4.68
N LEU A 58 -1.34 -14.23 5.28
CA LEU A 58 -0.90 -14.00 6.66
C LEU A 58 -1.77 -14.73 7.71
N LEU A 59 -3.08 -14.80 7.49
CA LEU A 59 -4.01 -15.43 8.42
C LEU A 59 -3.98 -16.96 8.40
N PHE A 60 -3.71 -17.54 7.22
CA PHE A 60 -3.65 -18.98 7.01
C PHE A 60 -2.22 -19.53 7.00
N ALA A 61 -1.20 -18.67 7.16
CA ALA A 61 0.17 -19.10 7.37
C ALA A 61 0.28 -19.95 8.64
N GLN A 62 0.82 -21.17 8.50
CA GLN A 62 1.22 -22.01 9.62
C GLN A 62 2.70 -21.78 9.94
N GLU A 63 2.99 -21.54 11.21
CA GLU A 63 4.32 -21.55 11.77
C GLU A 63 4.79 -23.00 11.97
N SER A 64 6.09 -23.22 11.80
CA SER A 64 6.76 -24.52 11.84
C SER A 64 6.61 -25.27 13.18
N GLU A 65 6.26 -24.57 14.26
CA GLU A 65 6.03 -25.16 15.59
C GLU A 65 4.55 -25.49 15.88
N GLY A 66 3.66 -25.34 14.89
CA GLY A 66 2.23 -25.63 15.06
C GLY A 66 1.49 -24.47 15.70
N GLY A 67 1.35 -23.38 14.95
CA GLY A 67 0.58 -22.20 15.33
C GLY A 67 0.30 -21.32 14.12
N GLY A 68 -0.75 -20.50 14.17
CA GLY A 68 -0.97 -19.44 13.17
C GLY A 68 -0.55 -18.08 13.73
N MET A 69 -0.28 -17.10 12.87
CA MET A 69 0.07 -15.75 13.32
C MET A 69 -1.00 -15.17 14.24
N SER A 70 -0.59 -14.51 15.33
CA SER A 70 -1.50 -13.77 16.21
C SER A 70 -2.09 -12.54 15.52
N ASP A 71 -3.24 -12.05 15.99
CA ASP A 71 -3.87 -10.82 15.46
C ASP A 71 -2.94 -9.60 15.55
N GLY A 72 -2.15 -9.52 16.62
CA GLY A 72 -1.16 -8.47 16.81
C GLY A 72 -0.09 -8.52 15.72
N LEU A 73 0.45 -9.72 15.45
CA LEU A 73 1.47 -9.92 14.43
C LEU A 73 0.91 -9.66 13.02
N VAL A 74 -0.27 -10.21 12.69
CA VAL A 74 -0.93 -9.96 11.39
C VAL A 74 -1.18 -8.46 11.20
N ARG A 75 -1.66 -7.76 12.23
CA ARG A 75 -1.83 -6.30 12.17
C ARG A 75 -0.49 -5.60 11.88
N ASP A 76 0.56 -5.93 12.61
CA ASP A 76 1.85 -5.26 12.49
C ASP A 76 2.48 -5.49 11.11
N GLU A 77 2.34 -6.69 10.54
CA GLU A 77 2.75 -6.98 9.16
C GLU A 77 1.88 -6.23 8.13
N VAL A 78 0.56 -6.22 8.29
CA VAL A 78 -0.34 -5.45 7.39
C VAL A 78 0.00 -3.96 7.43
N MET A 79 0.31 -3.40 8.60
CA MET A 79 0.75 -2.01 8.74
C MET A 79 2.08 -1.77 8.02
N THR A 80 3.02 -2.72 8.10
CA THR A 80 4.30 -2.64 7.42
C THR A 80 4.12 -2.59 5.90
N PHE A 81 3.33 -3.49 5.34
CA PHE A 81 3.03 -3.50 3.90
C PHE A 81 2.25 -2.26 3.46
N PHE A 82 1.27 -1.80 4.26
CA PHE A 82 0.50 -0.60 3.96
C PHE A 82 1.40 0.63 3.86
N LEU A 83 2.25 0.87 4.85
CA LEU A 83 3.16 2.01 4.85
C LEU A 83 4.17 1.95 3.69
N ALA A 84 4.73 0.77 3.42
CA ALA A 84 5.68 0.58 2.33
C ALA A 84 5.06 0.84 0.95
N GLY A 85 3.82 0.40 0.72
CA GLY A 85 3.16 0.50 -0.58
C GLY A 85 2.38 1.80 -0.82
N HIS A 86 1.92 2.47 0.25
CA HIS A 86 1.03 3.62 0.11
C HIS A 86 1.74 4.84 -0.47
N GLU A 87 2.82 5.30 0.18
CA GLU A 87 3.51 6.53 -0.24
C GLU A 87 4.25 6.35 -1.57
N THR A 88 4.87 5.19 -1.77
CA THR A 88 5.64 4.88 -2.99
C THR A 88 4.73 4.81 -4.22
N THR A 89 3.62 4.08 -4.14
CA THR A 89 2.67 3.96 -5.26
C THR A 89 1.93 5.27 -5.52
N ALA A 90 1.52 5.99 -4.47
CA ALA A 90 0.87 7.29 -4.62
C ALA A 90 1.78 8.30 -5.31
N ASN A 91 3.06 8.37 -4.93
CA ASN A 91 4.03 9.25 -5.56
C ASN A 91 4.30 8.85 -7.03
N ALA A 92 4.47 7.55 -7.32
CA ALA A 92 4.64 7.07 -8.69
C ALA A 92 3.46 7.46 -9.59
N LEU A 93 2.23 7.29 -9.11
CA LEU A 93 1.03 7.70 -9.84
C LEU A 93 0.95 9.22 -10.01
N ALA A 94 1.24 10.00 -8.96
CA ALA A 94 1.23 11.46 -9.03
C ALA A 94 2.19 11.97 -10.12
N TRP A 95 3.41 11.45 -10.18
CA TRP A 95 4.38 11.78 -11.23
C TRP A 95 3.95 11.30 -12.61
N THR A 96 3.40 10.09 -12.71
CA THR A 96 2.86 9.57 -13.97
C THR A 96 1.81 10.52 -14.55
N TRP A 97 0.83 10.92 -13.73
CA TRP A 97 -0.22 11.86 -14.17
C TRP A 97 0.31 13.24 -14.49
N TYR A 98 1.25 13.74 -13.68
CA TYR A 98 1.91 15.01 -13.97
C TYR A 98 2.61 14.97 -15.33
N LEU A 99 3.44 13.97 -15.60
CA LEU A 99 4.18 13.86 -16.86
C LEU A 99 3.25 13.68 -18.06
N LEU A 100 2.18 12.90 -17.94
CA LEU A 100 1.16 12.77 -19.00
C LEU A 100 0.51 14.12 -19.30
N SER A 101 0.16 14.90 -18.28
CA SER A 101 -0.44 16.24 -18.47
C SER A 101 0.49 17.23 -19.20
N GLN A 102 1.80 17.00 -19.15
CA GLN A 102 2.80 17.82 -19.87
C GLN A 102 3.08 17.30 -21.29
N ASN A 103 2.56 16.13 -21.67
CA ASN A 103 2.88 15.44 -22.93
C ASN A 103 1.62 14.84 -23.58
N LEU A 104 0.80 15.70 -24.17
CA LEU A 104 -0.50 15.33 -24.76
C LEU A 104 -0.42 14.22 -25.83
N GLU A 105 0.68 14.12 -26.57
CA GLU A 105 0.88 13.03 -27.55
C GLU A 105 1.03 11.66 -26.87
N VAL A 106 1.75 11.61 -25.74
CA VAL A 106 1.94 10.39 -24.95
C VAL A 106 0.63 10.00 -24.26
N GLU A 107 -0.08 10.97 -23.70
CA GLU A 107 -1.43 10.78 -23.16
C GLU A 107 -2.38 10.20 -24.21
N ALA A 108 -2.43 10.77 -25.41
CA ALA A 108 -3.28 10.27 -26.49
C ALA A 108 -2.95 8.83 -26.90
N LYS A 109 -1.66 8.46 -26.95
CA LYS A 109 -1.23 7.08 -27.25
C LYS A 109 -1.63 6.10 -26.15
N LEU A 110 -1.46 6.50 -24.88
CA LEU A 110 -1.86 5.69 -23.73
C LEU A 110 -3.38 5.45 -23.73
N HIS A 111 -4.19 6.48 -23.94
CA HIS A 111 -5.63 6.33 -24.06
C HIS A 111 -6.03 5.47 -25.25
N GLY A 112 -5.38 5.65 -26.40
CA GLY A 112 -5.63 4.82 -27.59
C GLY A 112 -5.34 3.33 -27.35
N GLU A 113 -4.28 2.99 -26.61
CA GLU A 113 -4.01 1.60 -26.21
C GLU A 113 -5.10 1.06 -25.27
N ILE A 114 -5.47 1.83 -24.24
CA ILE A 114 -6.50 1.43 -23.26
C ILE A 114 -7.84 1.20 -23.97
N ASP A 115 -8.27 2.13 -24.82
CA ASP A 115 -9.54 2.03 -25.55
C ASP A 115 -9.56 0.81 -26.48
N SER A 116 -8.45 0.53 -27.15
CA SER A 116 -8.29 -0.64 -28.03
C SER A 116 -8.32 -1.96 -27.25
N VAL A 117 -7.57 -2.06 -26.15
CA VAL A 117 -7.43 -3.31 -25.37
C VAL A 117 -8.70 -3.60 -24.55
N LEU A 118 -9.33 -2.56 -24.00
CA LEU A 118 -10.51 -2.71 -23.14
C LEU A 118 -11.81 -2.70 -23.95
N ALA A 119 -11.89 -1.97 -25.07
CA ALA A 119 -13.11 -1.85 -25.87
C ALA A 119 -14.35 -1.50 -25.01
N GLY A 120 -14.18 -0.59 -24.04
CA GLY A 120 -15.24 -0.11 -23.15
C GLY A 120 -15.59 -1.02 -21.96
N ARG A 121 -14.94 -2.18 -21.80
CA ARG A 121 -15.12 -3.04 -20.62
C ARG A 121 -14.28 -2.57 -19.43
N LEU A 122 -14.63 -3.01 -18.23
CA LEU A 122 -13.79 -2.77 -17.05
C LEU A 122 -12.45 -3.53 -17.14
N PRO A 123 -11.33 -2.91 -16.75
CA PRO A 123 -10.02 -3.55 -16.76
C PRO A 123 -9.92 -4.67 -15.71
N SER A 124 -9.11 -5.67 -16.01
CA SER A 124 -8.73 -6.78 -15.13
C SER A 124 -7.22 -6.96 -15.09
N ALA A 125 -6.69 -7.67 -14.10
CA ALA A 125 -5.26 -7.97 -14.02
C ALA A 125 -4.72 -8.73 -15.26
N GLY A 126 -5.59 -9.52 -15.93
CA GLY A 126 -5.24 -10.24 -17.15
C GLY A 126 -4.98 -9.34 -18.37
N ASP A 127 -5.28 -8.04 -18.27
CA ASP A 127 -5.08 -7.08 -19.36
C ASP A 127 -3.71 -6.45 -19.38
N ILE A 128 -3.01 -6.45 -18.24
CA ILE A 128 -1.69 -5.81 -18.08
C ILE A 128 -0.70 -6.26 -19.16
N PRO A 129 -0.59 -7.55 -19.54
CA PRO A 129 0.33 -7.98 -20.59
C PRO A 129 0.01 -7.42 -21.99
N ARG A 130 -1.16 -6.80 -22.20
CA ARG A 130 -1.54 -6.16 -23.46
C ARG A 130 -1.42 -4.64 -23.43
N LEU A 131 -1.22 -4.06 -22.24
CA LEU A 131 -1.11 -2.62 -22.01
C LEU A 131 0.37 -2.19 -22.01
N HIS A 132 1.10 -2.55 -23.07
CA HIS A 132 2.55 -2.36 -23.17
C HIS A 132 2.95 -0.88 -23.05
N TYR A 133 2.28 0.00 -23.79
CA TYR A 133 2.58 1.42 -23.81
C TYR A 133 2.25 2.09 -22.47
N THR A 134 1.16 1.67 -21.83
CA THR A 134 0.78 2.10 -20.48
C THR A 134 1.87 1.72 -19.48
N VAL A 135 2.37 0.48 -19.53
CA VAL A 135 3.47 0.00 -18.67
C VAL A 135 4.76 0.78 -18.96
N MET A 136 5.06 1.08 -20.22
CA MET A 136 6.22 1.90 -20.59
C MET A 136 6.12 3.32 -20.03
N ALA A 137 4.97 3.99 -20.17
CA ALA A 137 4.77 5.34 -19.67
C ALA A 137 4.91 5.41 -18.13
N PHE A 138 4.32 4.45 -17.43
CA PHE A 138 4.46 4.33 -15.97
C PHE A 138 5.91 4.05 -15.55
N SER A 139 6.58 3.13 -16.26
CA SER A 139 7.98 2.76 -15.97
C SER A 139 8.92 3.94 -16.21
N GLU A 140 8.68 4.73 -17.25
CA GLU A 140 9.45 5.94 -17.54
C GLU A 140 9.22 7.02 -16.48
N ALA A 141 7.99 7.18 -16.00
CA ALA A 141 7.68 8.11 -14.90
C ALA A 141 8.41 7.74 -13.60
N ILE A 142 8.64 6.45 -13.33
CA ILE A 142 9.42 5.99 -12.16
C ILE A 142 10.93 6.16 -12.37
N ARG A 143 11.40 6.16 -13.63
CA ARG A 143 12.83 6.29 -13.96
C ARG A 143 13.36 7.70 -13.74
N LEU A 144 12.51 8.71 -13.91
CA LEU A 144 12.84 10.14 -13.79
C LEU A 144 12.91 10.59 -12.32
#